data_AF-A0A7X7FMR6-F1
#
_entry.id   AF-A0A7X7FMR6-F1
#
_cell.length_a   1.000
_cell.length_b   1.000
_cell.length_c   1.000
_cell.angle_alpha   90.00
_cell.angle_beta   90.00
_cell.angle_gamma   90.00
#
_symmetry.space_group_name_H-M   'P 1'
#
loop_
_entity.id
_entity.type
_entity.pdbx_description
1 polymer ?
#
loop_
_entity_poly.entity_id
_entity_poly.type
_entity_poly.pdbx_seq_one_letter_code
_entity_poly.pdbx_strand_id
1 'polypeptide(L)'
;KRRIKKLVEQLPEVFDLMCQALKAGHSLASAIQLISQQMPDPIAGEFAIVFHEQNLGLTIEDALLNMTKRVDQMDVRFFVTAVLIQRQTGGDLAEVLEKIGKVIRDRIQLFGVVRR
;
A
#
# COMPACT_ATOMS: atom_id res chain seq x y z
N LYS A 1 17.76 -2.81 -7.23
CA LYS A 1 17.90 -2.27 -5.83
C LYS A 1 17.34 -0.85 -5.67
N ARG A 2 17.71 0.15 -6.51
CA ARG A 2 17.24 1.54 -6.39
C ARG A 2 15.71 1.72 -6.50
N ARG A 3 15.06 1.02 -7.44
CA ARG A 3 13.59 1.03 -7.62
C ARG A 3 12.84 0.59 -6.35
N ILE A 4 13.18 -0.58 -5.82
CA ILE A 4 12.54 -1.13 -4.61
C ILE A 4 12.76 -0.22 -3.40
N LYS A 5 13.96 0.35 -3.24
CA LYS A 5 14.22 1.34 -2.17
C LYS A 5 13.28 2.53 -2.26
N LYS A 6 13.13 3.13 -3.46
CA LYS A 6 12.22 4.26 -3.68
C LYS A 6 10.76 3.88 -3.39
N LEU A 7 10.33 2.68 -3.81
CA LEU A 7 8.98 2.18 -3.53
C LEU A 7 8.73 2.11 -2.02
N VAL A 8 9.66 1.56 -1.25
CA VAL A 8 9.55 1.49 0.23
C VAL A 8 9.50 2.87 0.87
N GLU A 9 10.28 3.82 0.36
CA GLU A 9 10.26 5.21 0.83
C GLU A 9 8.90 5.91 0.57
N GLN A 10 8.15 5.46 -0.43
CA GLN A 10 6.82 5.98 -0.78
C GLN A 10 5.67 5.32 -0.01
N LEU A 11 5.90 4.17 0.64
CA LEU A 11 4.85 3.44 1.37
C LEU A 11 4.17 4.27 2.48
N PRO A 12 4.89 5.07 3.31
CA PRO A 12 4.25 5.92 4.30
C PRO A 12 3.16 6.83 3.71
N GLU A 13 3.48 7.52 2.61
CA GLU A 13 2.56 8.43 1.94
C GLU A 13 1.37 7.68 1.32
N VAL A 14 1.61 6.49 0.76
CA VAL A 14 0.53 5.61 0.29
C VAL A 14 -0.44 5.25 1.41
N PHE A 15 0.05 4.89 2.61
CA PHE A 15 -0.81 4.55 3.73
C PHE A 15 -1.61 5.75 4.23
N ASP A 16 -0.98 6.93 4.27
CA ASP A 16 -1.65 8.15 4.70
C ASP A 16 -2.76 8.53 3.71
N LEU A 17 -2.51 8.46 2.40
CA LEU A 17 -3.52 8.72 1.37
C LEU A 17 -4.66 7.69 1.42
N MET A 18 -4.33 6.41 1.57
CA MET A 18 -5.34 5.34 1.66
C MET A 18 -6.20 5.48 2.93
N CYS A 19 -5.57 5.76 4.08
CA CYS A 19 -6.27 5.99 5.34
C CYS A 19 -7.24 7.19 5.23
N GLN A 20 -6.78 8.32 4.67
CA GLN A 20 -7.61 9.50 4.45
C GLN A 20 -8.80 9.21 3.54
N ALA A 21 -8.57 8.50 2.43
CA ALA A 21 -9.64 8.13 1.50
C ALA A 21 -10.70 7.25 2.18
N LEU A 22 -10.28 6.23 2.93
CA LEU A 22 -11.18 5.33 3.65
C LEU A 22 -11.97 6.06 4.75
N LYS A 23 -11.31 6.92 5.55
CA LYS A 23 -11.97 7.75 6.58
C LYS A 23 -12.98 8.72 5.99
N ALA A 24 -12.76 9.19 4.76
CA ALA A 24 -13.70 10.02 4.02
C ALA A 24 -14.84 9.22 3.36
N GLY A 25 -14.91 7.89 3.59
CA GLY A 25 -15.96 7.01 3.08
C GLY A 25 -15.73 6.51 1.65
N HIS A 26 -14.55 6.75 1.05
CA HIS A 26 -14.23 6.18 -0.24
C HIS A 26 -14.01 4.67 -0.14
N SER A 27 -14.30 3.97 -1.23
CA SER A 27 -13.98 2.54 -1.33
C SER A 27 -12.47 2.31 -1.44
N LEU A 28 -12.01 1.12 -1.04
CA LEU A 28 -10.61 0.73 -1.21
C LEU A 28 -10.17 0.76 -2.69
N ALA A 29 -11.05 0.38 -3.63
CA ALA A 29 -10.77 0.46 -5.06
C ALA A 29 -10.54 1.91 -5.52
N SER A 30 -11.37 2.85 -5.05
CA SER A 30 -11.19 4.29 -5.31
C SER A 30 -9.88 4.81 -4.70
N ALA A 31 -9.50 4.35 -3.50
CA ALA A 31 -8.23 4.72 -2.88
C ALA A 31 -7.02 4.20 -3.68
N ILE A 32 -7.08 2.96 -4.19
CA ILE A 32 -6.05 2.39 -5.08
C ILE A 32 -5.93 3.20 -6.37
N GLN A 33 -7.06 3.57 -6.98
CA GLN A 33 -7.08 4.43 -8.16
C GLN A 33 -6.43 5.79 -7.87
N LEU A 34 -6.77 6.41 -6.74
CA LEU A 34 -6.20 7.69 -6.30
C LEU A 34 -4.67 7.61 -6.21
N ILE A 35 -4.15 6.57 -5.55
CA ILE A 35 -2.70 6.34 -5.41
C ILE A 35 -2.04 6.17 -6.78
N SER A 36 -2.67 5.43 -7.69
CA SER A 36 -2.14 5.24 -9.04
C SER A 36 -2.02 6.54 -9.86
N GLN A 37 -2.81 7.56 -9.53
CA GLN A 37 -2.85 8.84 -10.22
C GLN A 37 -2.00 9.93 -9.56
N GLN A 38 -1.91 9.92 -8.22
CA GLN A 38 -1.27 11.00 -7.45
C GLN A 38 0.17 10.70 -7.03
N MET A 39 0.52 9.43 -6.84
CA MET A 39 1.87 9.09 -6.41
C MET A 39 2.84 9.17 -7.59
N PRO A 40 4.13 9.44 -7.34
CA PRO A 40 5.16 9.29 -8.36
C PRO A 40 5.56 7.82 -8.54
N ASP A 41 6.10 7.48 -9.72
CA ASP A 41 6.71 6.18 -9.93
C ASP A 41 7.89 5.91 -8.99
N PRO A 42 8.12 4.65 -8.58
CA PRO A 42 7.52 3.43 -9.15
C PRO A 42 6.24 2.92 -8.48
N ILE A 43 5.81 3.50 -7.35
CA ILE A 43 4.65 2.96 -6.62
C ILE A 43 3.33 3.20 -7.38
N ALA A 44 3.22 4.32 -8.08
CA ALA A 44 2.07 4.66 -8.92
C ALA A 44 1.78 3.55 -9.95
N GLY A 45 2.81 3.13 -10.69
CA GLY A 45 2.69 2.04 -11.66
C GLY A 45 2.24 0.70 -11.06
N GLU A 46 2.70 0.34 -9.86
CA GLU A 46 2.25 -0.91 -9.21
C GLU A 46 0.77 -0.85 -8.82
N PHE A 47 0.32 0.28 -8.26
CA PHE A 47 -1.10 0.50 -7.95
C PHE A 47 -1.96 0.62 -9.20
N ALA A 48 -1.42 1.17 -10.30
CA ALA A 48 -2.09 1.20 -11.60
C ALA A 48 -2.33 -0.21 -12.14
N ILE A 49 -1.35 -1.12 -11.98
CA ILE A 49 -1.53 -2.53 -12.38
C ILE A 49 -2.61 -3.19 -11.51
N VAL A 50 -2.62 -2.96 -10.19
CA VAL A 50 -3.67 -3.49 -9.29
C VAL A 50 -5.05 -3.00 -9.71
N PHE A 51 -5.18 -1.70 -9.99
CA PHE A 51 -6.44 -1.11 -10.48
C PHE A 51 -6.87 -1.70 -11.83
N HIS A 52 -5.92 -1.92 -12.74
CA HIS A 52 -6.20 -2.53 -14.03
C HIS A 52 -6.65 -4.00 -13.89
N GLU A 53 -5.96 -4.79 -13.06
CA GLU A 53 -6.35 -6.17 -12.74
C GLU A 53 -7.79 -6.24 -12.20
N GLN A 54 -8.16 -5.31 -11.32
CA GLN A 54 -9.55 -5.17 -10.83
C GLN A 54 -10.55 -4.89 -11.96
N ASN A 55 -10.24 -3.97 -12.87
CA ASN A 55 -11.10 -3.66 -14.01
C ASN A 55 -11.27 -4.82 -14.99
N LEU A 56 -10.32 -5.76 -15.00
CA LEU A 56 -10.40 -7.02 -15.75
C LEU A 56 -11.18 -8.12 -15.01
N GLY A 57 -11.74 -7.80 -13.84
CA GLY A 57 -12.59 -8.70 -13.07
C GLY A 57 -11.86 -9.52 -12.00
N LEU A 58 -10.57 -9.26 -11.75
CA LEU A 58 -9.89 -9.89 -10.62
C LEU A 58 -10.41 -9.30 -9.31
N THR A 59 -10.46 -10.17 -8.29
CA THR A 59 -10.69 -9.72 -6.93
C THR A 59 -9.55 -8.79 -6.50
N ILE A 60 -9.85 -7.87 -5.57
CA ILE A 60 -8.81 -6.96 -5.05
C ILE A 60 -7.72 -7.75 -4.32
N GLU A 61 -8.12 -8.85 -3.69
CA GLU A 61 -7.25 -9.79 -3.00
C GLU A 61 -6.24 -10.39 -3.98
N ASP A 62 -6.70 -10.92 -5.11
CA ASP A 62 -5.83 -11.51 -6.13
C ASP A 62 -4.90 -10.48 -6.78
N ALA A 63 -5.42 -9.29 -7.07
CA ALA A 63 -4.64 -8.20 -7.64
C ALA A 63 -3.51 -7.72 -6.70
N LEU A 64 -3.81 -7.55 -5.40
CA LEU A 64 -2.81 -7.22 -4.39
C LEU A 64 -1.81 -8.37 -4.18
N LEU A 65 -2.25 -9.63 -4.20
CA LEU A 65 -1.36 -10.78 -4.15
C LEU A 65 -0.42 -10.81 -5.36
N ASN A 66 -0.90 -10.49 -6.56
CA ASN A 66 -0.04 -10.37 -7.75
C ASN A 66 0.98 -9.24 -7.63
N MET A 67 0.62 -8.11 -7.01
CA MET A 67 1.58 -7.04 -6.68
C MET A 67 2.73 -7.57 -5.82
N THR A 68 2.47 -8.45 -4.84
CA THR A 68 3.54 -9.04 -4.01
C THR A 68 4.49 -9.96 -4.78
N LYS A 69 4.03 -10.56 -5.89
CA LYS A 69 4.86 -11.38 -6.78
C LYS A 69 5.77 -10.51 -7.66
N ARG A 70 5.27 -9.34 -8.08
CA ARG A 70 6.04 -8.34 -8.87
C ARG A 70 7.03 -7.57 -8.01
N VAL A 71 6.64 -7.26 -6.78
CA VAL A 71 7.41 -6.49 -5.81
C VAL A 71 7.85 -7.41 -4.67
N ASP A 72 8.99 -8.07 -4.87
CA ASP A 72 9.62 -8.91 -3.85
C ASP A 72 10.21 -8.06 -2.72
N GLN A 73 9.33 -7.57 -1.84
CA GLN A 73 9.67 -6.70 -0.74
C GLN A 73 8.77 -6.99 0.47
N MET A 74 9.37 -7.06 1.65
CA MET A 74 8.72 -7.50 2.89
C MET A 74 7.62 -6.55 3.39
N ASP A 75 7.85 -5.24 3.38
CA ASP A 75 6.86 -4.23 3.79
C ASP A 75 5.63 -4.23 2.88
N VAL A 76 5.78 -4.47 1.56
CA VAL A 76 4.67 -4.63 0.61
C VAL A 76 3.88 -5.90 0.91
N ARG A 77 4.57 -7.03 1.14
CA ARG A 77 3.90 -8.28 1.55
C ARG A 77 3.14 -8.10 2.86
N PHE A 78 3.72 -7.39 3.82
CA PHE A 78 3.10 -7.11 5.10
C PHE A 78 1.84 -6.25 4.94
N PHE A 79 1.93 -5.17 4.15
CA PHE A 79 0.78 -4.33 3.79
C PHE A 79 -0.35 -5.16 3.17
N VAL A 80 -0.06 -5.93 2.12
CA VAL A 80 -1.07 -6.75 1.44
C VAL A 80 -1.70 -7.74 2.42
N THR A 81 -0.89 -8.45 3.20
CA THR A 81 -1.39 -9.41 4.19
C THR A 81 -2.33 -8.76 5.21
N ALA A 82 -1.99 -7.57 5.69
CA ALA A 82 -2.83 -6.85 6.64
C ALA A 82 -4.17 -6.42 6.01
N VAL A 83 -4.16 -5.95 4.76
CA VAL A 83 -5.39 -5.64 4.02
C VAL A 83 -6.26 -6.90 3.88
N LEU A 84 -5.68 -8.05 3.53
CA LEU A 84 -6.41 -9.31 3.37
C LEU A 84 -7.04 -9.79 4.68
N ILE A 85 -6.27 -9.82 5.78
CA ILE A 85 -6.77 -10.19 7.11
C ILE A 85 -7.92 -9.28 7.53
N GLN A 86 -7.76 -7.97 7.29
CA GLN A 86 -8.76 -7.00 7.68
C GLN A 86 -10.07 -7.16 6.91
N ARG A 87 -9.99 -7.49 5.62
CA ARG A 87 -11.17 -7.78 4.80
C ARG A 87 -11.88 -9.06 5.22
N GLN A 88 -11.15 -10.08 5.69
CA GLN A 88 -11.77 -11.32 6.20
C GLN A 88 -12.46 -11.11 7.56
N THR A 89 -11.90 -10.27 8.42
CA THR A 89 -12.39 -10.04 9.78
C THR A 89 -13.44 -8.92 9.88
N GLY A 90 -13.52 -8.04 8.88
CA GLY A 90 -14.57 -7.02 8.76
C GLY A 90 -14.43 -5.80 9.67
N GLY A 91 -13.32 -5.63 10.37
CA GLY A 91 -13.05 -4.41 11.16
C GLY A 91 -12.57 -3.20 10.32
N ASP A 92 -12.13 -2.14 10.99
CA ASP A 92 -11.74 -0.88 10.34
C ASP A 92 -10.35 -0.94 9.66
N LEU A 93 -10.36 -0.96 8.33
CA LEU A 93 -9.14 -0.92 7.52
C LEU A 93 -8.35 0.38 7.65
N ALA A 94 -9.02 1.51 7.89
CA ALA A 94 -8.33 2.78 8.06
C ALA A 94 -7.48 2.78 9.34
N GLU A 95 -7.99 2.19 10.43
CA GLU A 95 -7.25 2.04 11.69
C GLU A 95 -6.01 1.14 11.51
N VAL A 96 -6.14 0.05 10.76
CA VAL A 96 -5.02 -0.85 10.47
C VAL A 96 -3.94 -0.14 9.65
N LEU A 97 -4.32 0.59 8.60
CA LEU A 97 -3.38 1.33 7.77
C LEU A 97 -2.66 2.44 8.54
N GLU A 98 -3.35 3.11 9.46
CA GLU A 98 -2.74 4.10 10.35
C GLU A 98 -1.66 3.49 11.24
N LYS A 99 -1.94 2.31 11.83
CA LYS A 99 -0.95 1.56 12.63
C LYS A 99 0.25 1.12 11.79
N ILE A 100 0.01 0.60 10.58
CA ILE A 100 1.08 0.16 9.65
C ILE A 100 1.94 1.35 9.23
N GLY A 101 1.32 2.47 8.87
CA GLY A 101 2.01 3.69 8.48
C GLY A 101 2.92 4.22 9.58
N LYS A 102 2.43 4.20 10.83
CA LYS A 102 3.26 4.54 11.99
C LYS A 102 4.48 3.62 12.12
N VAL A 103 4.28 2.30 12.09
CA VAL A 103 5.38 1.32 12.22
C VAL A 103 6.44 1.49 11.12
N ILE A 104 6.03 1.74 9.88
CA ILE A 104 6.97 1.91 8.77
C ILE A 104 7.71 3.25 8.86
N ARG A 105 7.06 4.33 9.28
CA ARG A 105 7.73 5.62 9.56
C ARG A 105 8.77 5.48 10.68
N ASP A 106 8.40 4.86 11.80
CA ASP A 106 9.30 4.64 12.93
C ASP A 106 10.52 3.81 12.50
N ARG A 107 10.29 2.77 11.69
CA ARG A 107 11.36 1.95 11.09
C ARG A 107 12.28 2.79 10.19
N ILE A 108 11.73 3.59 9.28
CA ILE A 108 12.52 4.44 8.36
C ILE A 108 13.34 5.47 9.15
N GLN A 109 12.78 6.07 10.20
CA GLN A 109 13.49 7.01 11.06
C GLN A 109 14.66 6.32 11.80
N LEU A 110 14.42 5.17 12.44
CA LEU A 110 15.47 4.42 13.14
C LEU A 110 16.64 4.07 12.20
N PHE A 111 16.37 3.52 11.01
CA PHE A 111 17.42 3.12 10.07
C PHE A 111 17.99 4.28 9.24
N GLY A 112 17.25 5.38 9.09
CA GLY A 112 17.69 6.59 8.41
C GLY A 112 18.64 7.44 9.27
N VAL A 113 18.43 7.46 10.59
CA VAL A 113 19.31 8.16 11.54
C VAL A 113 20.65 7.43 11.71
N VAL A 114 20.66 6.09 11.69
CA VAL A 114 21.89 5.27 11.82
C VAL A 114 22.80 5.37 10.59
N ARG A 115 22.32 5.93 9.47
CA ARG A 115 23.09 6.10 8.23
C ARG A 115 23.66 7.51 8.03
N ARG A 116 23.59 8.39 9.04
CA ARG A 116 24.29 9.69 9.04
C ARG A 116 25.56 9.64 9.87
#